data_AF-A0A0C1H8T3-F1
#
_entry.id   AF-A0A0C1H8T3-F1
#
_cell.length_a   1.000
_cell.length_b   1.000
_cell.length_c   1.000
_cell.angle_alpha   90.00
_cell.angle_beta   90.00
_cell.angle_gamma   90.00
#
_symmetry.space_group_name_H-M   'P 1'
#
loop_
_entity.id
_entity.type
_entity.pdbx_description
1 polymer ?
#
loop_
_entity_poly.entity_id
_entity_poly.type
_entity_poly.pdbx_seq_one_letter_code
_entity_poly.pdbx_strand_id
1 'polypeptide(L)'
;MINNEKIGLPEERAKLQSLLDDITFLMESPKAYLDGDNQYEIGAKIINLSNGMDNIQKGTKCAFNCMSGKDRTGMMDGVAKTFAIMNEINGKFPSHEELKSDPEVRKQFREIFVPIMKEMGGLDITRINTGATGYKVGKEAKLAGLPEEEFLEMMGLSKTTSS
;
A
#
# COMPACT_ATOMS: atom_id res chain seq x y z
N MET A 1 -33.42 -2.10 -14.58
CA MET A 1 -32.36 -2.14 -15.61
C MET A 1 -31.04 -1.98 -14.90
N ILE A 2 -30.20 -3.02 -14.88
CA ILE A 2 -28.86 -2.95 -14.31
C ILE A 2 -27.96 -2.49 -15.46
N ASN A 3 -27.37 -1.30 -15.36
CA ASN A 3 -26.45 -0.77 -16.36
C ASN A 3 -25.24 -1.70 -16.49
N ASN A 4 -25.19 -2.46 -17.57
CA ASN A 4 -24.07 -3.33 -17.97
C ASN A 4 -22.91 -2.56 -18.64
N GLU A 5 -22.81 -1.24 -18.45
CA GLU A 5 -21.89 -0.38 -19.22
C GLU A 5 -20.48 -0.21 -18.62
N LYS A 6 -20.16 -0.85 -17.49
CA LYS A 6 -18.78 -0.90 -16.98
C LYS A 6 -18.03 -2.16 -17.40
N ILE A 7 -18.19 -2.60 -18.65
CA ILE A 7 -17.19 -3.51 -19.23
C ILE A 7 -15.90 -2.68 -19.35
N GLY A 8 -14.94 -2.96 -18.46
CA GLY A 8 -13.78 -2.10 -18.17
C GLY A 8 -13.30 -1.31 -19.37
N LEU A 9 -13.47 0.01 -19.31
CA LEU A 9 -13.13 0.93 -20.38
C LEU A 9 -11.67 0.71 -20.81
N PRO A 10 -11.29 0.95 -22.07
CA PRO A 10 -9.91 0.76 -22.54
C PRO A 10 -8.86 1.38 -21.61
N GLU A 11 -9.19 2.52 -21.01
CA GLU A 11 -8.35 3.21 -20.02
C GLU A 11 -8.21 2.43 -18.70
N GLU A 12 -9.29 1.85 -18.16
CA GLU A 12 -9.22 1.03 -16.95
C GLU A 12 -8.37 -0.21 -17.19
N ARG A 13 -8.52 -0.86 -18.35
CA ARG A 13 -7.68 -2.00 -18.73
C ARG A 13 -6.21 -1.61 -18.85
N ALA A 14 -5.91 -0.46 -19.44
CA ALA A 14 -4.54 0.05 -19.57
C ALA A 14 -3.90 0.29 -18.19
N LYS A 15 -4.64 0.85 -17.23
CA LYS A 15 -4.17 1.03 -15.84
C LYS A 15 -3.86 -0.29 -15.15
N LEU A 16 -4.75 -1.29 -15.29
CA LEU A 16 -4.54 -2.61 -14.71
C LEU A 16 -3.39 -3.37 -15.38
N GLN A 17 -3.23 -3.20 -16.70
CA GLN A 17 -2.10 -3.76 -17.42
C GLN A 17 -0.78 -3.16 -16.94
N SER A 18 -0.72 -1.83 -16.80
CA SER A 18 0.47 -1.15 -16.24
C SER A 18 0.82 -1.66 -14.85
N LEU A 19 -0.19 -1.92 -14.01
CA LEU A 19 0.01 -2.46 -12.66
C LEU A 19 0.54 -3.91 -12.70
N LEU A 20 0.01 -4.73 -13.61
CA LEU A 20 0.47 -6.10 -13.83
C LEU A 20 1.91 -6.16 -14.37
N ASP A 21 2.25 -5.27 -15.30
CA ASP A 21 3.61 -5.19 -15.87
C ASP A 21 4.62 -4.86 -14.77
N ASP A 22 4.28 -3.92 -13.89
CA ASP A 22 5.15 -3.49 -12.78
C ASP A 22 5.25 -4.55 -11.67
N ILE A 23 4.17 -5.31 -11.40
CA ILE A 23 4.23 -6.52 -10.55
C ILE A 23 5.17 -7.56 -11.16
N THR A 24 5.05 -7.80 -12.47
CA THR A 24 5.86 -8.79 -13.17
C THR A 24 7.34 -8.42 -13.08
N PHE A 25 7.68 -7.15 -13.33
CA PHE A 25 9.02 -6.60 -13.17
C PHE A 25 9.57 -6.84 -11.75
N LEU A 26 8.80 -6.50 -10.71
CA LEU A 26 9.20 -6.70 -9.31
C LEU A 26 9.36 -8.16 -8.90
N MET A 27 8.78 -9.09 -9.66
CA MET A 27 8.83 -10.53 -9.43
C MET A 27 9.88 -11.26 -10.28
N GLU A 28 10.56 -10.59 -11.22
CA GLU A 28 11.60 -11.20 -12.06
C GLU A 28 12.76 -11.80 -11.24
N SER A 29 13.02 -11.23 -10.06
CA SER A 29 14.00 -11.72 -9.10
C SER A 29 13.35 -11.94 -7.73
N PRO A 30 13.73 -13.00 -6.98
CA PRO A 30 13.21 -13.28 -5.64
C PRO A 30 13.38 -12.17 -4.61
N LYS A 31 14.16 -11.13 -4.92
CA LYS A 31 14.43 -10.00 -4.02
C LYS A 31 14.28 -8.63 -4.69
N ALA A 32 13.85 -8.54 -5.95
CA ALA A 32 13.72 -7.24 -6.62
C ALA A 32 12.75 -6.32 -5.86
N TYR A 33 11.67 -6.88 -5.32
CA TYR A 33 10.73 -6.13 -4.47
C TYR A 33 11.29 -5.60 -3.14
N LEU A 34 12.46 -6.07 -2.70
CA LEU A 34 13.12 -5.55 -1.50
C LEU A 34 14.04 -4.35 -1.81
N ASP A 35 14.18 -3.99 -3.08
CA ASP A 35 14.93 -2.80 -3.46
C ASP A 35 14.28 -1.54 -2.86
N GLY A 36 15.10 -0.63 -2.34
CA GLY A 36 14.62 0.52 -1.58
C GLY A 36 13.94 0.19 -0.24
N ASP A 37 14.15 -1.01 0.32
CA ASP A 37 13.53 -1.49 1.57
C ASP A 37 11.98 -1.54 1.51
N ASN A 38 11.36 -1.68 0.32
CA ASN A 38 9.89 -1.64 0.15
C ASN A 38 9.20 -3.02 0.11
N GLN A 39 9.08 -3.70 1.26
CA GLN A 39 8.47 -5.04 1.29
C GLN A 39 6.97 -5.10 0.99
N TYR A 40 6.28 -3.95 0.98
CA TYR A 40 4.82 -3.88 0.88
C TYR A 40 4.32 -3.63 -0.54
N GLU A 41 5.22 -3.25 -1.47
CA GLU A 41 4.84 -2.76 -2.79
C GLU A 41 4.06 -3.77 -3.62
N ILE A 42 4.61 -4.98 -3.79
CA ILE A 42 3.97 -6.04 -4.59
C ILE A 42 2.58 -6.34 -4.04
N GLY A 43 2.47 -6.53 -2.71
CA GLY A 43 1.18 -6.85 -2.09
C GLY A 43 0.14 -5.77 -2.32
N ALA A 44 0.52 -4.50 -2.15
CA ALA A 44 -0.35 -3.37 -2.40
C ALA A 44 -0.78 -3.27 -3.87
N LYS A 45 0.12 -3.55 -4.82
CA LYS A 45 -0.21 -3.58 -6.25
C LYS A 45 -1.14 -4.75 -6.59
N ILE A 46 -0.91 -5.95 -6.02
CA ILE A 46 -1.81 -7.10 -6.21
C ILE A 46 -3.21 -6.80 -5.67
N ILE A 47 -3.32 -6.15 -4.52
CA ILE A 47 -4.61 -5.74 -3.95
C ILE A 47 -5.34 -4.78 -4.90
N ASN A 48 -4.64 -3.75 -5.39
CA ASN A 48 -5.21 -2.79 -6.34
C ASN A 48 -5.58 -3.43 -7.68
N LEU A 49 -4.77 -4.37 -8.18
CA LEU A 49 -5.08 -5.14 -9.38
C LEU A 49 -6.34 -5.97 -9.18
N SER A 50 -6.44 -6.71 -8.08
CA SER A 50 -7.60 -7.54 -7.73
C SER A 50 -8.88 -6.70 -7.60
N ASN A 51 -8.82 -5.56 -6.90
CA ASN A 51 -9.94 -4.64 -6.75
C ASN A 51 -10.35 -4.03 -8.10
N GLY A 52 -9.38 -3.67 -8.94
CA GLY A 52 -9.64 -3.17 -10.28
C GLY A 52 -10.26 -4.23 -11.20
N MET A 53 -9.81 -5.49 -11.10
CA MET A 53 -10.40 -6.62 -11.82
C MET A 53 -11.86 -6.85 -11.42
N ASP A 54 -12.29 -6.61 -10.18
CA ASP A 54 -13.70 -6.70 -9.79
C ASP A 54 -14.61 -5.74 -10.56
N ASN A 55 -14.08 -4.62 -11.03
CA ASN A 55 -14.83 -3.69 -11.88
C ASN A 55 -15.10 -4.27 -13.27
N ILE A 56 -14.22 -5.14 -13.77
CA ILE A 56 -14.33 -5.79 -15.09
C ILE A 56 -15.09 -7.11 -14.99
N GLN A 57 -14.71 -7.94 -14.03
CA GLN A 57 -15.27 -9.25 -13.74
C GLN A 57 -15.62 -9.31 -12.27
N LYS A 58 -16.91 -9.11 -12.00
CA LYS A 58 -17.49 -9.17 -10.65
C LYS A 58 -17.15 -10.49 -9.97
N GLY A 59 -16.83 -10.41 -8.69
CA GLY A 59 -16.48 -11.56 -7.84
C GLY A 59 -14.98 -11.70 -7.57
N THR A 60 -14.15 -10.78 -8.09
CA THR A 60 -12.73 -10.74 -7.75
C THR A 60 -12.56 -10.06 -6.40
N LYS A 61 -12.02 -10.77 -5.40
CA LYS A 61 -11.79 -10.21 -4.06
C LYS A 61 -10.39 -10.58 -3.59
N CYS A 62 -9.74 -9.64 -2.92
CA CYS A 62 -8.49 -9.90 -2.22
C CYS A 62 -8.74 -9.91 -0.70
N ALA A 63 -8.10 -10.85 -0.02
CA ALA A 63 -7.95 -10.84 1.42
C ALA A 63 -6.47 -11.06 1.73
N PHE A 64 -5.94 -10.33 2.70
CA PHE A 64 -4.55 -10.41 3.12
C PHE A 64 -4.47 -10.19 4.62
N ASN A 65 -3.48 -10.82 5.25
CA ASN A 65 -3.13 -10.58 6.63
C ASN A 65 -1.69 -10.99 6.89
N CYS A 66 -1.12 -10.44 7.94
CA CYS A 66 0.01 -11.02 8.65
C CYS A 66 -0.51 -11.92 9.78
N MET A 67 0.41 -12.58 10.50
CA MET A 67 0.08 -13.50 11.60
C MET A 67 -0.87 -12.90 12.64
N SER A 68 -0.68 -11.64 13.02
CA SER A 68 -1.46 -10.97 14.06
C SER A 68 -2.60 -10.10 13.51
N GLY A 69 -2.72 -9.95 12.18
CA GLY A 69 -3.70 -9.09 11.54
C GLY A 69 -3.54 -7.58 11.80
N LYS A 70 -2.44 -7.15 12.46
CA LYS A 70 -2.26 -5.78 12.97
C LYS A 70 -1.17 -5.02 12.25
N ASP A 71 0.09 -5.38 12.52
CA ASP A 71 1.25 -4.53 12.20
C ASP A 71 1.50 -4.45 10.69
N ARG A 72 2.05 -5.52 10.12
CA ARG A 72 2.28 -5.65 8.67
C ARG A 72 0.98 -5.61 7.86
N THR A 73 -0.15 -5.97 8.46
CA THR A 73 -1.48 -5.88 7.80
C THR A 73 -1.88 -4.42 7.65
N GLY A 74 -1.81 -3.63 8.72
CA GLY A 74 -2.12 -2.20 8.69
C GLY A 74 -1.17 -1.43 7.78
N MET A 75 0.12 -1.78 7.78
CA MET A 75 1.08 -1.21 6.82
C MET A 75 0.70 -1.52 5.37
N MET A 76 0.44 -2.79 5.04
CA MET A 76 0.04 -3.18 3.69
C MET A 76 -1.25 -2.50 3.24
N ASP A 77 -2.25 -2.42 4.12
CA ASP A 77 -3.52 -1.72 3.88
C ASP A 77 -3.29 -0.22 3.61
N GLY A 78 -2.43 0.42 4.41
CA GLY A 78 -2.05 1.82 4.21
C GLY A 78 -1.43 2.06 2.84
N VAL A 79 -0.47 1.24 2.43
CA VAL A 79 0.17 1.35 1.11
C VAL A 79 -0.82 1.13 -0.02
N ALA A 80 -1.69 0.11 0.10
CA ALA A 80 -2.71 -0.19 -0.90
C ALA A 80 -3.68 0.99 -1.09
N LYS A 81 -4.11 1.61 0.01
CA LYS A 81 -4.96 2.82 -0.01
C LYS A 81 -4.24 4.03 -0.59
N THR A 82 -2.97 4.25 -0.25
CA THR A 82 -2.17 5.33 -0.85
C THR A 82 -2.10 5.19 -2.37
N PHE A 83 -1.81 3.98 -2.87
CA PHE A 83 -1.78 3.73 -4.32
C PHE A 83 -3.15 3.96 -4.99
N ALA A 84 -4.24 3.54 -4.34
CA ALA A 84 -5.59 3.78 -4.83
C ALA A 84 -5.89 5.29 -4.95
N ILE A 85 -5.57 6.07 -3.91
CA ILE A 85 -5.77 7.52 -3.89
C ILE A 85 -4.88 8.22 -4.93
N MET A 86 -3.61 7.82 -5.05
CA MET A 86 -2.72 8.37 -6.10
C MET A 86 -3.25 8.08 -7.50
N ASN A 87 -3.82 6.90 -7.73
CA ASN A 87 -4.48 6.59 -9.01
C ASN A 87 -5.75 7.40 -9.24
N GLU A 88 -6.51 7.72 -8.21
CA GLU A 88 -7.66 8.61 -8.31
C GLU A 88 -7.24 10.05 -8.66
N ILE A 89 -6.19 10.57 -8.03
CA ILE A 89 -5.68 11.94 -8.25
C ILE A 89 -4.96 12.07 -9.59
N ASN A 90 -4.04 11.15 -9.89
CA ASN A 90 -3.12 11.25 -11.02
C ASN A 90 -3.63 10.52 -12.28
N GLY A 91 -4.69 9.73 -12.15
CA GLY A 91 -5.18 8.84 -13.20
C GLY A 91 -4.32 7.59 -13.42
N LYS A 92 -3.26 7.37 -12.64
CA LYS A 92 -2.37 6.21 -12.73
C LYS A 92 -1.82 5.80 -11.36
N PHE A 93 -1.59 4.50 -11.17
CA PHE A 93 -0.81 4.00 -10.03
C PHE A 93 0.66 4.46 -10.16
N PRO A 94 1.35 4.76 -9.05
CA PRO A 94 2.77 5.05 -9.10
C PRO A 94 3.54 3.77 -9.44
N SER A 95 4.51 3.87 -10.35
CA SER A 95 5.40 2.76 -10.69
C SER A 95 6.51 2.56 -9.65
N HIS A 96 7.16 1.39 -9.68
CA HIS A 96 8.32 1.15 -8.79
C HIS A 96 9.43 2.18 -8.98
N GLU A 97 9.79 2.46 -10.24
CA GLU A 97 10.86 3.42 -10.55
C GLU A 97 10.50 4.85 -10.11
N GLU A 98 9.24 5.26 -10.23
CA GLU A 98 8.77 6.54 -9.71
C GLU A 98 8.85 6.60 -8.17
N LEU A 99 8.40 5.55 -7.47
CA LEU A 99 8.49 5.48 -6.01
C LEU A 99 9.93 5.48 -5.49
N LYS A 100 10.87 4.97 -6.30
CA LYS A 100 12.29 4.92 -5.97
C LYS A 100 12.99 6.25 -6.24
N SER A 101 12.75 6.83 -7.42
CA SER A 101 13.59 7.88 -7.97
C SER A 101 12.92 9.25 -8.11
N ASP A 102 11.61 9.33 -8.23
CA ASP A 102 10.89 10.60 -8.45
C ASP A 102 10.59 11.30 -7.11
N PRO A 103 11.19 12.48 -6.84
CA PRO A 103 10.98 13.17 -5.58
C PRO A 103 9.54 13.64 -5.33
N GLU A 104 8.81 14.00 -6.39
CA GLU A 104 7.44 14.52 -6.26
C GLU A 104 6.45 13.38 -6.03
N VAL A 105 6.60 12.25 -6.75
CA VAL A 105 5.80 11.05 -6.50
C VAL A 105 6.02 10.55 -5.08
N ARG A 106 7.28 10.54 -4.60
CA ARG A 106 7.61 10.16 -3.23
C ARG A 106 7.01 11.12 -2.20
N LYS A 107 7.03 12.43 -2.48
CA LYS A 107 6.42 13.43 -1.60
C LYS A 107 4.91 13.25 -1.50
N GLN A 108 4.22 13.14 -2.65
CA GLN A 108 2.79 12.89 -2.70
C GLN A 108 2.43 11.58 -1.97
N PHE A 109 3.21 10.51 -2.18
CA PHE A 109 3.01 9.25 -1.46
C PHE A 109 3.00 9.47 0.06
N ARG A 110 3.99 10.19 0.60
CA ARG A 110 4.08 10.44 2.05
C ARG A 110 2.94 11.30 2.57
N GLU A 111 2.58 12.36 1.85
CA GLU A 111 1.47 13.26 2.21
C GLU A 111 0.13 12.54 2.31
N ILE A 112 -0.07 11.46 1.53
CA ILE A 112 -1.26 10.62 1.60
C ILE A 112 -1.10 9.51 2.66
N PHE A 113 0.04 8.83 2.65
CA PHE A 113 0.30 7.64 3.46
C PHE A 113 0.30 7.94 4.95
N VAL A 114 0.95 9.02 5.38
CA VAL A 114 1.11 9.33 6.81
C VAL A 114 -0.24 9.58 7.51
N PRO A 115 -1.16 10.40 6.96
CA PRO A 115 -2.51 10.52 7.50
C PRO A 115 -3.25 9.18 7.56
N ILE A 116 -3.16 8.34 6.51
CA ILE A 116 -3.81 7.02 6.51
C ILE A 116 -3.34 6.18 7.70
N MET A 117 -2.02 6.13 7.91
CA MET A 117 -1.44 5.32 8.96
C MET A 117 -1.80 5.80 10.37
N LYS A 118 -2.00 7.11 10.55
CA LYS A 118 -2.34 7.74 11.83
C LYS A 118 -3.84 7.73 12.12
N GLU A 119 -4.68 7.85 11.11
CA GLU A 119 -6.09 8.22 11.28
C GLU A 119 -7.10 7.17 10.78
N MET A 120 -6.73 6.28 9.85
CA MET A 120 -7.70 5.33 9.26
C MET A 120 -7.88 4.02 10.04
N GLY A 121 -7.76 4.07 11.37
CA GLY A 121 -8.18 2.99 12.28
C GLY A 121 -7.19 1.84 12.50
N GLY A 122 -6.07 1.76 11.77
CA GLY A 122 -5.05 0.72 12.02
C GLY A 122 -4.44 0.80 13.43
N LEU A 123 -4.23 2.02 13.92
CA LEU A 123 -3.81 2.27 15.30
C LEU A 123 -4.89 1.89 16.32
N ASP A 124 -6.17 2.08 15.99
CA ASP A 124 -7.27 1.66 16.86
C ASP A 124 -7.36 0.13 16.98
N ILE A 125 -7.20 -0.61 15.88
CA ILE A 125 -7.13 -2.06 15.90
C ILE A 125 -5.99 -2.53 16.80
N THR A 126 -4.84 -1.87 16.73
CA THR A 126 -3.68 -2.19 17.58
C THR A 126 -3.98 -1.92 19.06
N ARG A 127 -4.57 -0.77 19.36
CA ARG A 127 -4.97 -0.37 20.72
C ARG A 127 -6.01 -1.31 21.31
N ILE A 128 -7.05 -1.65 20.56
CA ILE A 128 -8.11 -2.58 20.99
C ILE A 128 -7.52 -3.95 21.34
N ASN A 129 -6.58 -4.44 20.53
CA ASN A 129 -6.03 -5.78 20.67
C ASN A 129 -4.88 -5.90 21.68
N THR A 130 -4.22 -4.79 22.06
CA THR A 130 -2.99 -4.86 22.87
C THR A 130 -2.96 -3.88 24.05
N GLY A 131 -3.89 -2.93 24.10
CA GLY A 131 -3.87 -1.82 25.07
C GLY A 131 -2.85 -0.73 24.75
N ALA A 132 -2.05 -0.87 23.69
CA ALA A 132 -1.01 0.09 23.28
C ALA A 132 -1.21 0.55 21.83
N THR A 133 -0.73 1.77 21.54
CA THR A 133 -0.76 2.36 20.20
C THR A 133 0.61 2.26 19.54
N GLY A 134 0.63 1.88 18.26
CA GLY A 134 1.82 1.92 17.41
C GLY A 134 2.16 0.59 16.75
N TYR A 135 2.57 0.64 15.49
CA TYR A 135 2.89 -0.55 14.70
C TYR A 135 4.23 -1.17 15.15
N LYS A 136 4.36 -2.51 15.11
CA LYS A 136 5.63 -3.23 15.32
C LYS A 136 6.25 -3.63 13.99
N VAL A 137 6.87 -2.66 13.30
CA VAL A 137 7.54 -2.86 12.01
C VAL A 137 8.94 -2.25 11.99
N GLY A 138 9.84 -2.77 11.15
CA GLY A 138 11.21 -2.30 11.03
C GLY A 138 11.39 -1.21 9.97
N LYS A 139 12.65 -0.97 9.56
CA LYS A 139 13.03 0.05 8.57
C LYS A 139 12.37 -0.14 7.21
N GLU A 140 11.93 -1.36 6.91
CA GLU A 140 11.22 -1.72 5.68
C GLU A 140 9.82 -1.09 5.55
N ALA A 141 9.38 -0.37 6.58
CA ALA A 141 8.20 0.48 6.55
C ALA A 141 8.51 1.96 6.23
N LYS A 142 9.77 2.35 6.01
CA LYS A 142 10.20 3.71 5.64
C LYS A 142 10.03 3.97 4.14
N LEU A 143 8.81 3.75 3.66
CA LEU A 143 8.46 3.79 2.25
C LEU A 143 8.60 5.19 1.66
N ALA A 144 8.97 5.28 0.38
CA ALA A 144 9.17 6.54 -0.33
C ALA A 144 10.14 7.52 0.38
N GLY A 145 11.05 7.02 1.21
CA GLY A 145 11.93 7.81 2.08
C GLY A 145 11.16 8.63 3.12
N LEU A 146 10.23 7.97 3.81
CA LEU A 146 9.54 8.49 4.99
C LEU A 146 10.55 9.07 6.00
N PRO A 147 10.40 10.34 6.42
CA PRO A 147 11.24 10.93 7.47
C PRO A 147 11.22 10.11 8.75
N GLU A 148 12.35 10.08 9.46
CA GLU A 148 12.50 9.34 10.72
C GLU A 148 11.44 9.73 11.74
N GLU A 149 11.14 11.03 11.85
CA GLU A 149 10.20 11.57 12.81
C GLU A 149 8.78 11.03 12.59
N GLU A 150 8.28 11.08 11.35
CA GLU A 150 6.97 10.55 11.00
C GLU A 150 6.90 9.04 11.19
N PHE A 151 7.97 8.32 10.83
CA PHE A 151 8.08 6.89 11.07
C PHE A 151 8.01 6.57 12.57
N LEU A 152 8.77 7.27 13.41
CA LEU A 152 8.79 7.05 14.86
C LEU A 152 7.45 7.35 15.51
N GLU A 153 6.73 8.36 15.01
CA GLU A 153 5.39 8.69 15.50
C GLU A 153 4.40 7.55 15.19
N MET A 154 4.46 6.97 13.99
CA MET A 154 3.65 5.79 13.63
C MET A 154 3.97 4.57 14.50
N MET A 155 5.22 4.40 14.90
CA MET A 155 5.66 3.30 15.77
C MET A 155 5.18 3.46 17.21
N GLY A 156 4.86 4.67 17.66
CA GLY A 156 4.26 4.95 18.97
C GLY A 156 4.97 4.26 20.15
N LEU A 157 4.17 3.66 21.05
CA LEU A 157 4.67 2.96 22.24
C LEU A 157 5.30 1.60 21.94
N SER A 158 5.16 1.05 20.72
CA SER A 158 5.81 -0.22 20.35
C SER A 158 7.34 -0.16 20.46
N LYS A 159 7.92 1.04 20.47
CA LYS A 159 9.34 1.29 20.79
C LYS A 159 9.74 0.83 22.19
N THR A 160 8.83 0.87 23.17
CA THR A 160 9.14 0.58 24.59
C THR A 160 9.23 -0.91 24.93
N THR A 161 8.76 -1.79 24.03
CA THR A 161 8.73 -3.25 24.27
C THR A 161 9.66 -4.05 23.38
N SER A 162 10.37 -3.40 22.47
CA SER A 162 11.31 -4.07 21.55
C SER A 162 12.71 -3.96 22.12
N SER A 163 13.07 -4.94 22.96
CA SER A 163 14.44 -5.19 23.45
C SER A 163 15.26 -5.91 22.40
#